data_AF-A0A1H5XAJ7-F1
#
_entry.id   AF-A0A1H5XAJ7-F1
#
_cell.length_a   1.000
_cell.length_b   1.000
_cell.length_c   1.000
_cell.angle_alpha   90.00
_cell.angle_beta   90.00
_cell.angle_gamma   90.00
#
_symmetry.space_group_name_H-M   'P 1'
#
loop_
_entity.id
_entity.type
_entity.pdbx_description
1 polymer ?
#
loop_
_entity_poly.entity_id
_entity_poly.type
_entity_poly.pdbx_seq_one_letter_code
_entity_poly.pdbx_strand_id
1 'polypeptide(L)'
;MKKTLLQLLTVSAVAASVLLPLNAAPASAQSGQTPAASVNGELAPAAGHYSDHGKLMLTQQELVSRIAQLTEKKPLVIQQWLKNYEPDARVTRGEAARIGMKAIAHIPSEHAAVTDIKVLSSATLEITFDSPLTAADVNLDKAKTNFRFDNGMTIRNVPQLKNGARSTYVVPVTVQQPGKTYTLTYKGKAAGKFTGSAHTVKLAAARQVTADTFELESFRKDGVVDYGYVVESYFGTRGGLEMYLNDRNASGGKSYDIISSLRDMSVTLTPEGGQPIRAAYVPYTQATDDRQAPKFRLPAGQILTPGVKYTVTSDWATVTEGSFTARTAAPLVIASAKAVSPASVDITLTADPRDELFSGRSVELTDGDGKKLTAVYKVTSRKGAVGTFDLPAGTQLSPGKSYTVTASGAWATQQGKIVLNTDALKSS
;
A
#
# COMPACT_ATOMS: atom_id res chain seq x y z
N MET A 1 32.10 19.12 7.13
CA MET A 1 32.84 17.83 7.22
C MET A 1 31.95 16.59 7.25
N LYS A 2 30.86 16.50 8.04
CA LYS A 2 30.02 15.27 8.10
C LYS A 2 29.31 14.87 6.79
N LYS A 3 28.85 15.84 5.98
CA LYS A 3 28.16 15.58 4.69
C LYS A 3 29.11 14.94 3.65
N THR A 4 30.38 15.35 3.65
CA THR A 4 31.43 14.86 2.75
C THR A 4 31.87 13.44 3.09
N LEU A 5 32.01 13.11 4.38
CA LEU A 5 32.39 11.76 4.82
C LEU A 5 31.29 10.72 4.54
N LEU A 6 30.02 11.10 4.72
CA LEU A 6 28.89 10.23 4.41
C LEU A 6 28.78 10.00 2.89
N GLN A 7 28.95 11.05 2.07
CA GLN A 7 29.02 10.90 0.61
C GLN A 7 30.19 10.00 0.18
N LEU A 8 31.37 10.10 0.80
CA LEU A 8 32.49 9.20 0.52
C LEU A 8 32.16 7.74 0.85
N LEU A 9 31.54 7.47 2.01
CA LEU A 9 31.12 6.12 2.41
C LEU A 9 30.05 5.55 1.46
N THR A 10 29.09 6.37 1.02
CA THR A 10 28.05 5.98 0.06
C THR A 10 28.63 5.71 -1.33
N VAL A 11 29.57 6.54 -1.79
CA VAL A 11 30.33 6.32 -3.04
C VAL A 11 31.17 5.04 -2.92
N SER A 12 31.79 4.77 -1.77
CA SER A 12 32.54 3.53 -1.52
C SER A 12 31.64 2.29 -1.52
N ALA A 13 30.42 2.36 -0.98
CA ALA A 13 29.47 1.25 -1.03
C ALA A 13 28.99 0.97 -2.46
N VAL A 14 28.68 2.00 -3.23
CA VAL A 14 28.32 1.87 -4.66
C VAL A 14 29.50 1.31 -5.46
N ALA A 15 30.70 1.86 -5.23
CA ALA A 15 31.91 1.38 -5.88
C ALA A 15 32.18 -0.09 -5.52
N ALA A 16 32.02 -0.49 -4.27
CA ALA A 16 32.25 -1.86 -3.82
C ALA A 16 31.21 -2.86 -4.35
N SER A 17 29.93 -2.48 -4.35
CA SER A 17 28.85 -3.38 -4.75
C SER A 17 28.63 -3.45 -6.26
N VAL A 18 29.02 -2.41 -7.02
CA VAL A 18 28.71 -2.26 -8.45
C VAL A 18 29.97 -2.20 -9.33
N LEU A 19 31.01 -1.46 -8.92
CA LEU A 19 32.19 -1.20 -9.77
C LEU A 19 33.36 -2.18 -9.53
N LEU A 20 33.57 -2.64 -8.29
CA LEU A 20 34.64 -3.61 -7.96
C LEU A 20 34.47 -4.99 -8.64
N PRO A 21 33.25 -5.58 -8.77
CA PRO A 21 33.09 -6.85 -9.47
C PRO A 21 33.52 -6.78 -10.94
N LEU A 22 33.46 -5.59 -11.54
CA LEU A 22 33.89 -5.34 -12.93
C LEU A 22 35.41 -5.14 -13.06
N ASN A 23 36.13 -5.01 -11.94
CA ASN A 23 37.55 -4.67 -11.88
C ASN A 23 38.44 -5.79 -11.31
N ALA A 24 37.87 -6.91 -10.88
CA ALA A 24 38.65 -8.08 -10.48
C ALA A 24 39.43 -8.64 -11.69
N ALA A 25 40.76 -8.59 -11.61
CA ALA A 25 41.64 -9.39 -12.44
C ALA A 25 41.47 -10.87 -12.05
N PRO A 26 41.68 -11.83 -12.97
CA PRO A 26 41.60 -13.23 -12.61
C PRO A 26 42.59 -13.52 -11.48
N ALA A 27 42.11 -14.10 -10.38
CA ALA A 27 42.99 -14.75 -9.43
C ALA A 27 43.71 -15.85 -10.21
N SER A 28 45.04 -15.74 -10.31
CA SER A 28 45.88 -16.81 -10.83
C SER A 28 45.52 -18.10 -10.09
N ALA A 29 45.08 -19.11 -10.83
CA ALA A 29 44.84 -20.44 -10.29
C ALA A 29 46.14 -20.98 -9.68
N GLN A 30 46.29 -20.85 -8.37
CA GLN A 30 47.27 -21.64 -7.62
C GLN A 30 46.62 -22.97 -7.28
N SER A 31 47.13 -24.00 -7.94
CA SER A 31 46.89 -25.40 -7.65
C SER A 31 47.30 -25.74 -6.21
N GLY A 32 46.37 -26.35 -5.47
CA GLY A 32 46.67 -27.33 -4.42
C GLY A 32 47.13 -26.78 -3.07
N GLN A 33 46.20 -26.70 -2.12
CA GLN A 33 46.27 -27.39 -0.82
C GLN A 33 45.03 -27.01 0.01
N THR A 34 44.24 -28.01 0.43
CA THR A 34 43.23 -27.86 1.47
C THR A 34 43.91 -27.63 2.82
N PRO A 35 43.37 -26.72 3.65
CA PRO A 35 42.95 -27.18 4.97
C PRO A 35 41.64 -26.55 5.49
N ALA A 36 40.90 -27.41 6.20
CA ALA A 36 40.04 -27.22 7.38
C ALA A 36 39.13 -25.98 7.55
N ALA A 37 37.90 -26.28 7.98
CA ALA A 37 36.80 -25.39 8.27
C ALA A 37 37.07 -24.30 9.33
N SER A 38 36.47 -23.12 9.11
CA SER A 38 36.15 -22.13 10.15
C SER A 38 34.94 -21.29 9.74
N VAL A 39 34.06 -21.07 10.71
CA VAL A 39 32.77 -20.38 10.67
C VAL A 39 32.95 -18.86 10.62
N ASN A 40 32.25 -18.14 9.72
CA ASN A 40 31.50 -16.89 9.99
C ASN A 40 30.89 -16.30 8.70
N GLY A 41 29.68 -15.75 8.83
CA GLY A 41 28.77 -15.34 7.76
C GLY A 41 29.37 -14.49 6.64
N GLU A 42 29.52 -15.09 5.46
CA GLU A 42 29.88 -14.43 4.21
C GLU A 42 28.73 -14.59 3.21
N LEU A 43 28.44 -13.50 2.48
CA LEU A 43 27.48 -13.47 1.39
C LEU A 43 27.77 -14.62 0.41
N ALA A 44 26.80 -15.50 0.19
CA ALA A 44 26.92 -16.58 -0.78
C ALA A 44 27.31 -16.00 -2.17
N PRO A 45 28.31 -16.58 -2.86
CA PRO A 45 28.67 -16.11 -4.19
C PRO A 45 27.55 -16.48 -5.16
N ALA A 46 26.94 -15.46 -5.78
CA ALA A 46 26.07 -15.65 -6.93
C ALA A 46 26.88 -16.33 -8.05
N ALA A 47 26.32 -17.37 -8.66
CA ALA A 47 26.93 -18.09 -9.76
C ALA A 47 27.06 -17.17 -10.98
N GLY A 48 28.20 -16.50 -11.11
CA GLY A 48 28.50 -15.63 -12.24
C GLY A 48 28.92 -16.43 -13.47
N HIS A 49 28.44 -16.05 -14.64
CA HIS A 49 28.90 -16.58 -15.92
C HIS A 49 30.17 -15.85 -16.39
N TYR A 50 31.27 -16.59 -16.52
CA TYR A 50 32.57 -16.12 -17.00
C TYR A 50 32.59 -15.92 -18.53
N SER A 51 33.33 -14.92 -19.02
CA SER A 51 33.72 -14.80 -20.44
C SER A 51 35.08 -15.48 -20.71
N ASP A 52 35.41 -15.67 -21.99
CA ASP A 52 36.68 -16.23 -22.51
C ASP A 52 37.98 -15.54 -22.00
N HIS A 53 37.87 -14.48 -21.19
CA HIS A 53 38.99 -13.75 -20.59
C HIS A 53 38.91 -13.64 -19.05
N GLY A 54 38.12 -14.46 -18.38
CA GLY A 54 38.15 -14.60 -16.91
C GLY A 54 37.62 -13.39 -16.12
N LYS A 55 36.85 -12.48 -16.75
CA LYS A 55 36.24 -11.33 -16.07
C LYS A 55 34.81 -11.65 -15.67
N LEU A 56 34.44 -11.35 -14.41
CA LEU A 56 33.05 -11.33 -13.96
C LEU A 56 32.28 -10.25 -14.74
N MET A 57 31.35 -10.68 -15.59
CA MET A 57 30.49 -9.80 -16.38
C MET A 57 29.11 -9.76 -15.73
N LEU A 58 28.80 -8.63 -15.09
CA LEU A 58 27.51 -8.39 -14.46
C LEU A 58 26.38 -8.40 -15.51
N THR A 59 25.32 -9.16 -15.29
CA THR A 59 24.09 -9.06 -16.11
C THR A 59 23.26 -7.85 -15.68
N GLN A 60 22.33 -7.40 -16.52
CA GLN A 60 21.43 -6.32 -16.14
C GLN A 60 20.58 -6.71 -14.92
N GLN A 61 20.13 -7.97 -14.84
CA GLN A 61 19.39 -8.48 -13.68
C GLN A 61 20.21 -8.41 -12.38
N GLU A 62 21.50 -8.75 -12.42
CA GLU A 62 22.37 -8.66 -11.25
C GLU A 62 22.61 -7.19 -10.84
N LEU A 63 22.84 -6.29 -11.82
CA LEU A 63 22.94 -4.85 -11.55
C LEU A 63 21.68 -4.31 -10.90
N VAL A 64 20.51 -4.61 -11.48
CA VAL A 64 19.21 -4.18 -10.98
C VAL A 64 19.01 -4.66 -9.55
N SER A 65 19.32 -5.93 -9.27
CA SER A 65 19.14 -6.52 -7.93
C SER A 65 20.03 -5.84 -6.88
N ARG A 66 21.30 -5.56 -7.21
CA ARG A 66 22.25 -4.87 -6.33
C ARG A 66 21.83 -3.42 -6.05
N ILE A 67 21.41 -2.70 -7.09
CA ILE A 67 20.94 -1.31 -6.96
C ILE A 67 19.62 -1.24 -6.19
N ALA A 68 18.71 -2.19 -6.44
CA ALA A 68 17.44 -2.32 -5.72
C ALA A 68 17.69 -2.51 -4.21
N GLN A 69 18.59 -3.43 -3.85
CA GLN A 69 18.98 -3.64 -2.45
C GLN A 69 19.59 -2.37 -1.83
N LEU A 70 20.51 -1.72 -2.53
CA LEU A 70 21.21 -0.52 -2.05
C LEU A 70 20.27 0.69 -1.86
N THR A 71 19.24 0.81 -2.70
CA THR A 71 18.29 1.93 -2.67
C THR A 71 16.99 1.60 -1.93
N GLU A 72 16.85 0.38 -1.40
CA GLU A 72 15.61 -0.16 -0.83
C GLU A 72 14.40 -0.07 -1.80
N LYS A 73 14.65 -0.08 -3.11
CA LYS A 73 13.61 0.01 -4.15
C LYS A 73 13.26 -1.35 -4.72
N LYS A 74 12.07 -1.45 -5.31
CA LYS A 74 11.70 -2.65 -6.09
C LYS A 74 12.60 -2.77 -7.33
N PRO A 75 13.05 -4.00 -7.70
CA PRO A 75 13.79 -4.23 -8.95
C PRO A 75 13.12 -3.61 -10.18
N LEU A 76 11.79 -3.72 -10.29
CA LEU A 76 11.01 -3.16 -11.41
C LEU A 76 11.15 -1.63 -11.55
N VAL A 77 11.32 -0.89 -10.45
CA VAL A 77 11.56 0.57 -10.49
C VAL A 77 12.94 0.86 -11.07
N ILE A 78 13.95 0.07 -10.68
CA ILE A 78 15.33 0.22 -11.16
C ILE A 78 15.45 -0.17 -12.64
N GLN A 79 14.68 -1.17 -13.09
CA GLN A 79 14.63 -1.55 -14.51
C GLN A 79 14.26 -0.35 -15.41
N GLN A 80 13.40 0.56 -14.96
CA GLN A 80 13.03 1.78 -15.69
C GLN A 80 14.20 2.77 -15.88
N TRP A 81 15.33 2.58 -15.19
CA TRP A 81 16.51 3.42 -15.34
C TRP A 81 17.45 2.95 -16.47
N LEU A 82 17.24 1.72 -16.93
CA LEU A 82 17.94 1.10 -18.04
C LEU A 82 17.13 1.34 -19.33
N LYS A 83 17.83 1.64 -20.42
CA LYS A 83 17.22 1.71 -21.75
C LYS A 83 17.20 0.29 -22.30
N ASN A 84 16.01 -0.25 -22.60
CA ASN A 84 15.80 -1.61 -23.10
C ASN A 84 16.33 -2.67 -22.11
N TYR A 85 15.64 -2.82 -20.98
CA TYR A 85 16.01 -3.81 -19.98
C TYR A 85 15.90 -5.24 -20.55
N GLU A 86 17.01 -5.97 -20.51
CA GLU A 86 17.12 -7.38 -20.90
C GLU A 86 17.86 -8.13 -19.79
N PRO A 87 17.20 -9.04 -19.04
CA PRO A 87 17.76 -9.63 -17.81
C PRO A 87 19.15 -10.22 -17.97
N ASP A 88 19.37 -10.96 -19.05
CA ASP A 88 20.61 -11.69 -19.33
C ASP A 88 21.64 -10.87 -20.12
N ALA A 89 21.27 -9.67 -20.58
CA ALA A 89 22.18 -8.80 -21.31
C ALA A 89 23.35 -8.37 -20.39
N ARG A 90 24.54 -8.29 -20.97
CA ARG A 90 25.74 -7.90 -20.23
C ARG A 90 25.79 -6.39 -20.05
N VAL A 91 26.22 -5.97 -18.86
CA VAL A 91 26.37 -4.56 -18.51
C VAL A 91 27.79 -4.11 -18.79
N THR A 92 27.95 -3.04 -19.56
CA THR A 92 29.27 -2.40 -19.74
C THR A 92 29.66 -1.61 -18.48
N ARG A 93 30.97 -1.39 -18.28
CA ARG A 93 31.47 -0.55 -17.17
C ARG A 93 30.86 0.86 -17.16
N GLY A 94 30.68 1.45 -18.35
CA GLY A 94 30.09 2.78 -18.49
C GLY A 94 28.62 2.80 -18.06
N GLU A 95 27.84 1.78 -18.41
CA GLU A 95 26.44 1.66 -17.97
C GLU A 95 26.34 1.41 -16.47
N ALA A 96 27.16 0.52 -15.92
CA ALA A 96 27.22 0.26 -14.49
C ALA A 96 27.57 1.54 -13.70
N ALA A 97 28.58 2.30 -14.15
CA ALA A 97 28.96 3.57 -13.53
C ALA A 97 27.83 4.61 -13.62
N ARG A 98 27.20 4.75 -14.78
CA ARG A 98 26.08 5.69 -14.98
C ARG A 98 24.90 5.37 -14.05
N ILE A 99 24.50 4.10 -13.96
CA ILE A 99 23.40 3.66 -13.11
C ILE A 99 23.78 3.75 -11.63
N GLY A 100 25.00 3.36 -11.26
CA GLY A 100 25.51 3.51 -9.90
C GLY A 100 25.52 4.96 -9.43
N MET A 101 25.97 5.90 -10.28
CA MET A 101 25.94 7.33 -9.96
C MET A 101 24.51 7.86 -9.80
N LYS A 102 23.57 7.41 -10.62
CA LYS A 102 22.14 7.73 -10.43
C LYS A 102 21.63 7.18 -9.10
N ALA A 103 22.00 5.96 -8.74
CA ALA A 103 21.53 5.29 -7.52
C ALA A 103 21.96 6.01 -6.24
N ILE A 104 23.14 6.66 -6.20
CA ILE A 104 23.61 7.41 -5.02
C ILE A 104 22.56 8.38 -4.48
N ALA A 105 21.87 9.09 -5.37
CA ALA A 105 20.84 10.05 -4.99
C ALA A 105 19.59 9.37 -4.37
N HIS A 106 19.36 8.10 -4.65
CA HIS A 106 18.20 7.32 -4.21
C HIS A 106 18.48 6.42 -3.01
N ILE A 107 19.66 6.50 -2.41
CA ILE A 107 19.98 5.75 -1.18
C ILE A 107 19.28 6.43 0.00
N PRO A 108 18.44 5.70 0.76
CA PRO A 108 17.78 6.23 1.94
C PRO A 108 18.76 6.74 2.99
N SER A 109 18.33 7.74 3.77
CA SER A 109 19.15 8.31 4.84
C SER A 109 18.37 8.48 6.14
N GLU A 110 18.92 7.96 7.22
CA GLU A 110 18.44 8.22 8.59
C GLU A 110 18.52 9.70 8.98
N HIS A 111 19.28 10.51 8.23
CA HIS A 111 19.47 11.93 8.44
C HIS A 111 18.71 12.80 7.44
N ALA A 112 17.77 12.22 6.67
CA ALA A 112 16.93 12.97 5.75
C ALA A 112 16.29 14.18 6.45
N ALA A 113 16.37 15.34 5.79
CA ALA A 113 15.80 16.59 6.28
C ALA A 113 14.74 17.11 5.31
N VAL A 114 13.66 17.66 5.86
CA VAL A 114 12.61 18.31 5.06
C VAL A 114 13.20 19.54 4.37
N THR A 115 12.96 19.65 3.07
CA THR A 115 13.39 20.78 2.23
C THR A 115 12.21 21.59 1.69
N ASP A 116 11.03 20.98 1.55
CA ASP A 116 9.82 21.65 1.07
C ASP A 116 8.55 21.01 1.65
N ILE A 117 7.53 21.84 1.87
CA ILE A 117 6.21 21.42 2.33
C ILE A 117 5.17 22.10 1.44
N LYS A 118 4.40 21.31 0.73
CA LYS A 118 3.32 21.77 -0.13
C LYS A 118 1.99 21.18 0.33
N VAL A 119 0.99 22.03 0.48
CA VAL A 119 -0.37 21.61 0.84
C VAL A 119 -1.10 21.20 -0.43
N LEU A 120 -1.54 19.94 -0.50
CA LEU A 120 -2.27 19.43 -1.67
C LEU A 120 -3.78 19.58 -1.52
N SER A 121 -4.30 19.32 -0.32
CA SER A 121 -5.72 19.48 0.03
C SER A 121 -5.86 19.69 1.53
N SER A 122 -7.08 19.87 2.02
CA SER A 122 -7.39 20.00 3.45
C SER A 122 -6.94 18.78 4.27
N ALA A 123 -6.61 17.65 3.63
CA ALA A 123 -6.26 16.42 4.33
C ALA A 123 -4.99 15.73 3.79
N THR A 124 -4.21 16.42 2.95
CA THR A 124 -3.03 15.85 2.29
C THR A 124 -1.92 16.89 2.15
N LEU A 125 -0.70 16.50 2.51
CA LEU A 125 0.53 17.24 2.23
C LEU A 125 1.39 16.49 1.20
N GLU A 126 2.24 17.24 0.52
CA GLU A 126 3.38 16.76 -0.25
C GLU A 126 4.64 17.30 0.43
N ILE A 127 5.52 16.40 0.89
CA ILE A 127 6.71 16.78 1.65
C ILE A 127 7.94 16.26 0.91
N THR A 128 8.88 17.15 0.61
CA THR A 128 10.15 16.81 -0.03
C THR A 128 11.27 16.80 1.00
N PHE A 129 12.16 15.81 0.88
CA PHE A 129 13.36 15.67 1.70
C PHE A 129 14.63 15.80 0.85
N ASP A 130 15.77 16.09 1.48
CA ASP A 130 17.07 16.16 0.78
C ASP A 130 17.62 14.77 0.37
N SER A 131 17.08 13.71 0.96
CA SER A 131 17.36 12.29 0.69
C SER A 131 16.09 11.45 0.91
N PRO A 132 15.95 10.27 0.29
CA PRO A 132 14.84 9.37 0.59
C PRO A 132 14.81 8.95 2.06
N LEU A 133 13.60 8.70 2.57
CA LEU A 133 13.35 8.12 3.88
C LEU A 133 13.64 6.62 3.89
N THR A 134 14.10 6.10 5.03
CA THR A 134 14.32 4.67 5.24
C THR A 134 12.99 3.93 5.41
N ALA A 135 12.98 2.61 5.20
CA ALA A 135 11.80 1.78 5.47
C ALA A 135 11.27 1.93 6.92
N ALA A 136 12.18 2.14 7.89
CA ALA A 136 11.81 2.37 9.28
C ALA A 136 11.11 3.72 9.48
N ASP A 137 11.54 4.77 8.78
CA ASP A 137 10.98 6.11 8.91
C ASP A 137 9.56 6.24 8.35
N VAL A 138 9.21 5.42 7.35
CA VAL A 138 7.88 5.39 6.75
C VAL A 138 6.95 4.37 7.41
N ASN A 139 7.43 3.51 8.31
CA ASN A 139 6.55 2.69 9.14
C ASN A 139 5.58 3.58 9.94
N LEU A 140 4.29 3.24 10.03
CA LEU A 140 3.27 4.14 10.56
C LEU A 140 3.56 4.63 12.00
N ASP A 141 3.99 3.74 12.90
CA ASP A 141 4.21 4.11 14.31
C ASP A 141 5.42 5.03 14.46
N LYS A 142 6.49 4.74 13.71
CA LYS A 142 7.66 5.60 13.62
C LYS A 142 7.35 6.92 12.93
N ALA A 143 6.60 6.91 11.84
CA ALA A 143 6.18 8.09 11.12
C ALA A 143 5.33 9.01 12.02
N LYS A 144 4.39 8.46 12.82
CA LYS A 144 3.61 9.26 13.80
C LYS A 144 4.49 9.92 14.86
N THR A 145 5.61 9.30 15.20
CA THR A 145 6.57 9.86 16.16
C THR A 145 7.50 10.89 15.50
N ASN A 146 7.91 10.63 14.26
CA ASN A 146 8.86 11.45 13.50
C ASN A 146 8.20 12.72 12.97
N PHE A 147 6.99 12.64 12.43
CA PHE A 147 6.21 13.76 11.91
C PHE A 147 5.32 14.32 13.01
N ARG A 148 5.75 15.42 13.64
CA ARG A 148 4.97 16.11 14.66
C ARG A 148 4.51 17.45 14.16
N PHE A 149 3.22 17.70 14.30
CA PHE A 149 2.62 18.99 14.00
C PHE A 149 2.08 19.60 15.28
N ASP A 150 2.07 20.93 15.32
CA ASP A 150 1.33 21.65 16.35
C ASP A 150 -0.19 21.56 16.11
N ASN A 151 -0.97 22.16 17.02
CA ASN A 151 -2.40 22.37 16.83
C ASN A 151 -3.24 21.09 16.65
N GLY A 152 -2.78 19.97 17.21
CA GLY A 152 -3.50 18.69 17.22
C GLY A 152 -3.52 17.95 15.88
N MET A 153 -2.79 18.43 14.87
CA MET A 153 -2.73 17.73 13.59
C MET A 153 -1.78 16.53 13.66
N THR A 154 -2.10 15.43 12.99
CA THR A 154 -1.26 14.23 12.93
C THR A 154 -1.31 13.60 11.54
N ILE A 155 -0.30 12.80 11.20
CA ILE A 155 -0.43 11.89 10.06
C ILE A 155 -1.47 10.81 10.35
N ARG A 156 -2.22 10.39 9.32
CA ARG A 156 -3.23 9.32 9.41
C ARG A 156 -2.73 7.98 8.86
N ASN A 157 -1.82 8.01 7.90
CA ASN A 157 -1.25 6.80 7.32
C ASN A 157 0.21 7.02 6.91
N VAL A 158 0.85 5.92 6.51
CA VAL A 158 2.23 5.87 6.02
C VAL A 158 2.46 6.90 4.90
N PRO A 159 3.48 7.78 5.02
CA PRO A 159 3.98 8.59 3.91
C PRO A 159 4.40 7.71 2.72
N GLN A 160 4.00 8.09 1.50
CA GLN A 160 4.26 7.29 0.31
C GLN A 160 5.08 8.06 -0.72
N LEU A 161 6.21 7.50 -1.15
CA LEU A 161 7.09 8.11 -2.16
C LEU A 161 6.36 8.18 -3.51
N LYS A 162 6.36 9.35 -4.16
CA LYS A 162 5.78 9.52 -5.49
C LYS A 162 6.57 8.80 -6.58
N ASN A 163 5.87 8.27 -7.58
CA ASN A 163 6.47 7.67 -8.78
C ASN A 163 7.42 8.66 -9.46
N GLY A 164 8.66 8.22 -9.70
CA GLY A 164 9.69 9.02 -10.37
C GLY A 164 10.30 10.13 -9.52
N ALA A 165 9.76 10.42 -8.33
CA ALA A 165 10.36 11.36 -7.41
C ALA A 165 11.58 10.73 -6.71
N ARG A 166 12.55 11.57 -6.36
CA ARG A 166 13.69 11.15 -5.55
C ARG A 166 13.28 10.95 -4.10
N SER A 167 12.61 11.93 -3.52
CA SER A 167 12.40 12.04 -2.07
C SER A 167 11.18 12.90 -1.72
N THR A 168 10.16 12.89 -2.58
CA THR A 168 8.90 13.63 -2.39
C THR A 168 7.77 12.66 -2.08
N TYR A 169 7.11 12.87 -0.95
CA TYR A 169 6.14 11.94 -0.37
C TYR A 169 4.75 12.56 -0.31
N VAL A 170 3.73 11.77 -0.65
CA VAL A 170 2.33 12.06 -0.32
C VAL A 170 2.09 11.67 1.13
N VAL A 171 1.70 12.63 1.97
CA VAL A 171 1.54 12.46 3.42
C VAL A 171 0.07 12.73 3.81
N PRO A 172 -0.71 11.67 4.11
CA PRO A 172 -2.08 11.82 4.60
C PRO A 172 -2.07 12.38 6.03
N VAL A 173 -2.78 13.48 6.27
CA VAL A 173 -2.87 14.15 7.58
C VAL A 173 -4.32 14.36 7.99
N THR A 174 -4.59 14.50 9.29
CA THR A 174 -5.93 14.92 9.77
C THR A 174 -6.37 16.20 9.09
N VAL A 175 -7.68 16.41 8.99
CA VAL A 175 -8.23 17.58 8.28
C VAL A 175 -7.72 18.87 8.92
N GLN A 176 -7.17 19.73 8.07
CA GLN A 176 -6.56 21.01 8.41
C GLN A 176 -7.66 22.04 8.64
N GLN A 177 -7.39 22.97 9.55
CA GLN A 177 -8.20 24.18 9.71
C GLN A 177 -7.75 25.20 8.65
N PRO A 178 -8.65 25.64 7.75
CA PRO A 178 -8.28 26.61 6.72
C PRO A 178 -7.71 27.90 7.31
N GLY A 179 -6.64 28.41 6.69
CA GLY A 179 -5.97 29.66 7.12
C GLY A 179 -5.11 29.52 8.38
N LYS A 180 -5.18 28.39 9.10
CA LYS A 180 -4.34 28.16 10.28
C LYS A 180 -2.92 27.81 9.89
N THR A 181 -1.94 28.48 10.51
CA THR A 181 -0.53 28.10 10.33
C THR A 181 -0.19 26.90 11.21
N TYR A 182 0.38 25.88 10.59
CA TYR A 182 0.92 24.70 11.24
C TYR A 182 2.44 24.71 11.17
N THR A 183 3.09 24.21 12.21
CA THR A 183 4.54 23.97 12.25
C THR A 183 4.82 22.47 12.20
N LEU A 184 5.62 22.03 11.24
CA LEU A 184 6.15 20.66 11.19
C LEU A 184 7.49 20.59 11.92
N THR A 185 7.61 19.60 12.80
CA THR A 185 8.86 19.11 13.36
C THR A 185 9.09 17.69 12.84
N TYR A 186 10.28 17.45 12.28
CA TYR A 186 10.68 16.14 11.77
C TYR A 186 11.86 15.59 12.59
N LYS A 187 11.70 14.40 13.19
CA LYS A 187 12.72 13.78 14.09
C LYS A 187 13.26 14.76 15.15
N GLY A 188 12.36 15.52 15.77
CA GLY A 188 12.71 16.50 16.82
C GLY A 188 13.36 17.80 16.32
N LYS A 189 13.50 18.00 15.00
CA LYS A 189 14.05 19.23 14.42
C LYS A 189 12.95 20.04 13.73
N ALA A 190 13.02 21.36 13.85
CA ALA A 190 12.14 22.25 13.09
C ALA A 190 12.33 21.99 11.59
N ALA A 191 11.23 21.73 10.88
CA ALA A 191 11.24 21.31 9.48
C ALA A 191 10.52 22.30 8.55
N GLY A 192 9.61 23.11 9.07
CA GLY A 192 8.97 24.19 8.30
C GLY A 192 7.60 24.58 8.84
N LYS A 193 6.97 25.54 8.16
CA LYS A 193 5.59 25.98 8.44
C LYS A 193 4.78 25.97 7.15
N PHE A 194 3.48 25.76 7.27
CA PHE A 194 2.54 25.86 6.15
C PHE A 194 1.17 26.32 6.64
N THR A 195 0.36 26.84 5.73
CA THR A 195 -1.00 27.30 6.03
C THR A 195 -2.02 26.26 5.61
N GLY A 196 -2.92 25.89 6.52
CA GLY A 196 -3.98 24.93 6.27
C GLY A 196 -4.91 25.34 5.14
N SER A 197 -5.35 24.39 4.33
CA SER A 197 -6.14 24.63 3.13
C SER A 197 -7.62 24.28 3.31
N ALA A 198 -8.51 25.08 2.70
CA ALA A 198 -9.91 24.74 2.49
C ALA A 198 -10.15 23.87 1.24
N HIS A 199 -9.11 23.62 0.43
CA HIS A 199 -9.25 22.87 -0.81
C HIS A 199 -9.62 21.41 -0.53
N THR A 200 -10.80 21.00 -0.97
CA THR A 200 -11.26 19.61 -0.88
C THR A 200 -11.12 18.92 -2.23
N VAL A 201 -10.85 17.62 -2.22
CA VAL A 201 -10.82 16.84 -3.47
C VAL A 201 -12.23 16.75 -4.05
N LYS A 202 -12.37 17.00 -5.36
CA LYS A 202 -13.67 16.91 -6.05
C LYS A 202 -13.97 15.47 -6.45
N LEU A 203 -15.04 14.91 -5.93
CA LEU A 203 -15.55 13.58 -6.29
C LEU A 203 -16.79 13.75 -7.17
N ALA A 204 -17.06 12.76 -8.01
CA ALA A 204 -18.09 12.84 -9.02
C ALA A 204 -19.47 12.53 -8.42
N ALA A 205 -19.67 11.35 -7.86
CA ALA A 205 -20.99 10.89 -7.43
C ALA A 205 -20.96 9.98 -6.21
N ALA A 206 -22.05 9.95 -5.45
CA ALA A 206 -22.30 8.97 -4.40
C ALA A 206 -23.29 7.90 -4.87
N ARG A 207 -23.00 6.61 -4.63
CA ARG A 207 -23.85 5.49 -5.08
C ARG A 207 -23.95 4.38 -4.05
N GLN A 208 -25.14 3.81 -3.86
CA GLN A 208 -25.31 2.61 -3.05
C GLN A 208 -24.65 1.39 -3.71
N VAL A 209 -23.93 0.60 -2.90
CA VAL A 209 -23.30 -0.66 -3.31
C VAL A 209 -24.04 -1.86 -2.72
N THR A 210 -24.22 -1.89 -1.41
CA THR A 210 -24.97 -2.94 -0.68
C THR A 210 -26.01 -2.30 0.24
N ALA A 211 -26.69 -3.09 1.07
CA ALA A 211 -27.62 -2.57 2.06
C ALA A 211 -26.93 -1.68 3.12
N ASP A 212 -25.63 -1.79 3.34
CA ASP A 212 -24.91 -1.06 4.39
C ASP A 212 -23.66 -0.31 3.89
N THR A 213 -23.40 -0.36 2.59
CA THR A 213 -22.19 0.20 1.97
C THR A 213 -22.57 1.05 0.75
N PHE A 214 -21.92 2.20 0.61
CA PHE A 214 -22.00 3.06 -0.57
C PHE A 214 -20.58 3.44 -1.01
N GLU A 215 -20.45 4.03 -2.19
CA GLU A 215 -19.18 4.46 -2.78
C GLU A 215 -19.22 5.93 -3.18
N LEU A 216 -18.02 6.53 -3.24
CA LEU A 216 -17.80 7.86 -3.82
C LEU A 216 -16.91 7.71 -5.05
N GLU A 217 -17.46 7.98 -6.23
CA GLU A 217 -16.74 7.80 -7.50
C GLU A 217 -15.82 8.99 -7.79
N SER A 218 -14.66 8.71 -8.38
CA SER A 218 -13.74 9.72 -8.92
C SER A 218 -13.15 9.25 -10.24
N PHE A 219 -12.81 10.21 -11.12
CA PHE A 219 -12.32 9.89 -12.44
C PHE A 219 -11.09 10.73 -12.81
N ARG A 220 -10.10 10.07 -13.43
CA ARG A 220 -8.90 10.74 -13.96
C ARG A 220 -9.25 11.78 -15.03
N LYS A 221 -10.29 11.52 -15.84
CA LYS A 221 -10.82 12.46 -16.82
C LYS A 221 -11.34 13.77 -16.19
N ASP A 222 -11.56 13.79 -14.88
CA ASP A 222 -11.98 14.99 -14.15
C ASP A 222 -10.82 15.63 -13.35
N GLY A 223 -9.60 15.11 -13.53
CA GLY A 223 -8.40 15.64 -12.87
C GLY A 223 -8.23 15.13 -11.45
N VAL A 224 -8.71 13.91 -11.16
CA VAL A 224 -8.63 13.32 -9.82
C VAL A 224 -8.01 11.93 -9.91
N VAL A 225 -7.00 11.68 -9.08
CA VAL A 225 -6.27 10.42 -9.09
C VAL A 225 -6.06 9.89 -7.67
N ASP A 226 -6.24 8.59 -7.50
CA ASP A 226 -5.90 7.87 -6.29
C ASP A 226 -4.38 7.81 -6.11
N TYR A 227 -3.90 8.00 -4.88
CA TYR A 227 -2.48 7.93 -4.57
C TYR A 227 -1.87 6.58 -5.00
N GLY A 228 -2.65 5.50 -4.98
CA GLY A 228 -2.22 4.16 -5.38
C GLY A 228 -1.76 4.05 -6.84
N TYR A 229 -2.07 5.02 -7.70
CA TYR A 229 -1.53 5.10 -9.06
C TYR A 229 -0.31 6.01 -9.19
N VAL A 230 0.00 6.83 -8.18
CA VAL A 230 1.06 7.84 -8.24
C VAL A 230 2.18 7.59 -7.23
N VAL A 231 2.16 6.48 -6.49
CA VAL A 231 3.18 6.13 -5.50
C VAL A 231 3.94 4.84 -5.83
N GLU A 232 5.22 4.85 -5.48
CA GLU A 232 6.19 3.82 -5.87
C GLU A 232 5.89 2.46 -5.22
N SER A 233 5.28 2.45 -4.03
CA SER A 233 4.88 1.22 -3.34
C SER A 233 3.93 0.35 -4.15
N TYR A 234 3.14 0.95 -5.05
CA TYR A 234 2.20 0.26 -5.93
C TYR A 234 2.70 0.14 -7.38
N PHE A 235 3.93 0.58 -7.66
CA PHE A 235 4.49 0.48 -8.99
C PHE A 235 4.54 -0.98 -9.46
N GLY A 236 4.01 -1.25 -10.66
CA GLY A 236 3.90 -2.56 -11.28
C GLY A 236 2.71 -3.40 -10.83
N THR A 237 1.89 -2.89 -9.91
CA THR A 237 0.74 -3.63 -9.34
C THR A 237 -0.60 -3.05 -9.76
N ARG A 238 -0.60 -2.03 -10.64
CA ARG A 238 -1.80 -1.34 -11.10
C ARG A 238 -2.13 -1.59 -12.56
N GLY A 239 -1.67 -2.73 -13.11
CA GLY A 239 -2.02 -3.13 -14.48
C GLY A 239 -1.56 -2.14 -15.55
N GLY A 240 -0.44 -1.43 -15.33
CA GLY A 240 0.05 -0.41 -16.27
C GLY A 240 -0.65 0.95 -16.14
N LEU A 241 -1.54 1.12 -15.17
CA LEU A 241 -2.27 2.36 -14.93
C LEU A 241 -1.51 3.36 -14.05
N GLU A 242 -0.25 3.08 -13.71
CA GLU A 242 0.63 3.96 -12.95
C GLU A 242 0.86 5.29 -13.66
N MET A 243 0.96 6.37 -12.88
CA MET A 243 1.14 7.72 -13.38
C MET A 243 2.37 8.36 -12.77
N TYR A 244 3.11 9.08 -13.62
CA TYR A 244 4.15 10.01 -13.21
C TYR A 244 3.59 11.41 -13.27
N LEU A 245 3.54 12.06 -12.10
CA LEU A 245 3.14 13.45 -11.97
C LEU A 245 4.39 14.30 -11.72
N ASN A 246 4.50 15.43 -12.43
CA ASN A 246 5.57 16.39 -12.17
C ASN A 246 5.36 17.13 -10.82
N ASP A 247 6.25 18.07 -10.49
CA ASP A 247 6.21 18.84 -9.23
C ASP A 247 4.96 19.73 -9.10
N ARG A 248 4.23 19.96 -10.20
CA ARG A 248 2.93 20.65 -10.20
C ARG A 248 1.75 19.68 -10.14
N ASN A 249 2.00 18.41 -9.88
CA ASN A 249 1.02 17.33 -9.92
C ASN A 249 0.31 17.21 -11.27
N ALA A 250 1.05 17.45 -12.36
CA ALA A 250 0.51 17.39 -13.71
C ALA A 250 1.15 16.30 -14.57
N SER A 251 0.38 15.78 -15.51
CA SER A 251 0.80 14.82 -16.54
C SER A 251 -0.01 15.04 -17.82
N GLY A 252 0.65 15.02 -18.98
CA GLY A 252 0.01 15.29 -20.27
C GLY A 252 -0.68 16.66 -20.35
N GLY A 253 -0.11 17.68 -19.71
CA GLY A 253 -0.69 19.03 -19.67
C GLY A 253 -1.86 19.22 -18.69
N LYS A 254 -2.27 18.17 -17.97
CA LYS A 254 -3.38 18.21 -17.03
C LYS A 254 -2.92 18.06 -15.59
N SER A 255 -3.44 18.91 -14.70
CA SER A 255 -3.21 18.83 -13.25
C SER A 255 -4.17 17.87 -12.58
N TYR A 256 -3.70 17.20 -11.53
CA TYR A 256 -4.47 16.20 -10.79
C TYR A 256 -4.51 16.52 -9.29
N ASP A 257 -5.72 16.48 -8.72
CA ASP A 257 -5.92 16.32 -7.28
C ASP A 257 -5.62 14.87 -6.90
N ILE A 258 -4.84 14.68 -5.84
CA ILE A 258 -4.47 13.36 -5.34
C ILE A 258 -5.39 13.00 -4.16
N ILE A 259 -6.17 11.93 -4.30
CA ILE A 259 -6.85 11.31 -3.17
C ILE A 259 -5.79 10.51 -2.41
N SER A 260 -5.33 11.04 -1.28
CA SER A 260 -4.41 10.33 -0.40
C SER A 260 -5.09 9.15 0.28
N SER A 261 -4.33 8.33 1.03
CA SER A 261 -4.93 7.18 1.71
C SER A 261 -6.05 7.59 2.64
N LEU A 262 -7.21 6.97 2.45
CA LEU A 262 -8.42 7.22 3.24
C LEU A 262 -8.49 6.41 4.54
N ARG A 263 -7.36 5.83 5.00
CA ARG A 263 -7.31 5.14 6.30
C ARG A 263 -7.86 6.07 7.40
N ASP A 264 -8.75 5.51 8.21
CA ASP A 264 -9.44 6.19 9.32
C ASP A 264 -10.33 7.38 8.89
N MET A 265 -10.61 7.51 7.59
CA MET A 265 -11.53 8.53 7.10
C MET A 265 -12.97 8.10 7.26
N SER A 266 -13.80 9.12 7.40
CA SER A 266 -15.25 8.97 7.44
C SER A 266 -15.89 10.04 6.57
N VAL A 267 -17.16 9.80 6.26
CA VAL A 267 -18.06 10.81 5.71
C VAL A 267 -19.35 10.82 6.51
N THR A 268 -20.13 11.88 6.35
CA THR A 268 -21.43 12.03 6.98
C THR A 268 -22.51 11.76 5.94
N LEU A 269 -23.31 10.73 6.18
CA LEU A 269 -24.46 10.36 5.37
C LEU A 269 -25.74 10.82 6.08
N THR A 270 -26.50 11.72 5.46
CA THR A 270 -27.72 12.28 6.05
C THR A 270 -28.96 11.79 5.30
N PRO A 271 -29.84 10.97 5.91
CA PRO A 271 -31.13 10.63 5.34
C PRO A 271 -32.06 11.86 5.31
N GLU A 272 -32.89 11.95 4.28
CA GLU A 272 -33.99 12.91 4.22
C GLU A 272 -34.90 12.75 5.44
N GLY A 273 -35.07 13.83 6.21
CA GLY A 273 -35.89 13.83 7.43
C GLY A 273 -35.29 13.09 8.64
N GLY A 274 -34.03 12.64 8.59
CA GLY A 274 -33.40 11.91 9.69
C GLY A 274 -32.07 12.50 10.16
N GLN A 275 -31.47 11.83 11.14
CA GLN A 275 -30.22 12.27 11.77
C GLN A 275 -28.98 11.86 10.95
N PRO A 276 -27.93 12.69 10.92
CA PRO A 276 -26.67 12.35 10.25
C PRO A 276 -26.03 11.06 10.80
N ILE A 277 -25.52 10.22 9.90
CA ILE A 277 -24.86 8.94 10.20
C ILE A 277 -23.39 9.06 9.78
N ARG A 278 -22.47 8.70 10.68
CA ARG A 278 -21.05 8.63 10.34
C ARG A 278 -20.73 7.27 9.70
N ALA A 279 -20.34 7.29 8.43
CA ALA A 279 -19.92 6.11 7.69
C ALA A 279 -18.39 6.07 7.58
N ALA A 280 -17.78 4.93 7.91
CA ALA A 280 -16.33 4.76 7.91
C ALA A 280 -15.84 4.22 6.56
N TYR A 281 -14.67 4.68 6.11
CA TYR A 281 -14.01 4.15 4.93
C TYR A 281 -13.76 2.64 5.09
N VAL A 282 -14.07 1.88 4.04
CA VAL A 282 -13.79 0.46 3.94
C VAL A 282 -12.37 0.28 3.39
N PRO A 283 -11.42 -0.27 4.16
CA PRO A 283 -10.03 -0.37 3.74
C PRO A 283 -9.84 -1.12 2.43
N TYR A 284 -8.89 -0.64 1.62
CA TYR A 284 -8.45 -1.23 0.34
C TYR A 284 -9.46 -1.16 -0.80
N THR A 285 -10.52 -0.36 -0.67
CA THR A 285 -11.55 -0.19 -1.71
C THR A 285 -11.36 1.05 -2.60
N GLN A 286 -10.30 1.83 -2.36
CA GLN A 286 -10.14 3.16 -2.95
C GLN A 286 -9.74 3.12 -4.43
N ALA A 287 -8.87 2.16 -4.78
CA ALA A 287 -8.47 1.88 -6.15
C ALA A 287 -8.32 0.37 -6.37
N THR A 288 -9.41 -0.26 -6.79
CA THR A 288 -9.56 -1.70 -7.02
C THR A 288 -10.33 -1.94 -8.31
N ASP A 289 -10.09 -3.08 -8.94
CA ASP A 289 -10.83 -3.51 -10.14
C ASP A 289 -10.89 -2.40 -11.22
N ASP A 290 -9.76 -1.71 -11.42
CA ASP A 290 -9.55 -0.57 -12.33
C ASP A 290 -10.44 0.67 -12.11
N ARG A 291 -11.09 0.78 -10.95
CA ARG A 291 -11.95 1.90 -10.55
C ARG A 291 -11.37 2.66 -9.37
N GLN A 292 -11.66 3.96 -9.30
CA GLN A 292 -11.36 4.83 -8.16
C GLN A 292 -12.65 5.19 -7.41
N ALA A 293 -13.17 4.24 -6.64
CA ALA A 293 -14.47 4.33 -5.99
C ALA A 293 -14.39 3.87 -4.53
N PRO A 294 -13.74 4.64 -3.64
CA PRO A 294 -13.69 4.34 -2.21
C PRO A 294 -15.07 4.11 -1.63
N LYS A 295 -15.17 3.05 -0.82
CA LYS A 295 -16.40 2.63 -0.19
C LYS A 295 -16.46 3.07 1.26
N PHE A 296 -17.67 3.35 1.71
CA PHE A 296 -17.98 3.76 3.07
C PHE A 296 -19.10 2.90 3.60
N ARG A 297 -18.93 2.41 4.83
CA ARG A 297 -19.87 1.51 5.48
C ARG A 297 -20.53 2.18 6.66
N LEU A 298 -21.83 1.94 6.79
CA LEU A 298 -22.63 2.35 7.93
C LEU A 298 -22.13 1.63 9.21
N PRO A 299 -22.43 2.16 10.40
CA PRO A 299 -22.17 1.47 11.66
C PRO A 299 -22.76 0.05 11.68
N ALA A 300 -22.14 -0.84 12.45
CA ALA A 300 -22.55 -2.24 12.54
C ALA A 300 -24.05 -2.35 12.89
N GLY A 301 -24.78 -3.18 12.14
CA GLY A 301 -26.22 -3.40 12.30
C GLY A 301 -27.13 -2.38 11.61
N GLN A 302 -26.59 -1.26 11.10
CA GLN A 302 -27.36 -0.30 10.32
C GLN A 302 -27.38 -0.65 8.83
N ILE A 303 -28.53 -0.40 8.20
CA ILE A 303 -28.73 -0.54 6.76
C ILE A 303 -29.43 0.70 6.20
N LEU A 304 -29.21 0.95 4.92
CA LEU A 304 -29.92 1.92 4.11
C LEU A 304 -31.37 1.46 3.93
N THR A 305 -32.32 2.36 4.19
CA THR A 305 -33.74 2.09 4.05
C THR A 305 -34.17 2.33 2.59
N PRO A 306 -34.70 1.33 1.88
CA PRO A 306 -35.17 1.51 0.51
C PRO A 306 -36.20 2.65 0.39
N GLY A 307 -36.09 3.45 -0.67
CA GLY A 307 -36.93 4.61 -0.92
C GLY A 307 -36.46 5.92 -0.26
N VAL A 308 -35.56 5.85 0.74
CA VAL A 308 -35.03 7.05 1.42
C VAL A 308 -33.91 7.67 0.59
N LYS A 309 -33.96 9.00 0.41
CA LYS A 309 -32.86 9.78 -0.16
C LYS A 309 -31.80 10.06 0.91
N TYR A 310 -30.54 9.85 0.56
CA TYR A 310 -29.39 10.15 1.41
C TYR A 310 -28.49 11.18 0.72
N THR A 311 -27.92 12.09 1.51
CA THR A 311 -26.93 13.08 1.07
C THR A 311 -25.61 12.88 1.81
N VAL A 312 -24.51 12.80 1.07
CA VAL A 312 -23.15 12.66 1.59
C VAL A 312 -22.49 14.02 1.74
N THR A 313 -21.89 14.26 2.89
CA THR A 313 -21.04 15.43 3.18
C THR A 313 -19.72 15.00 3.81
N SER A 314 -18.69 15.83 3.65
CA SER A 314 -17.33 15.55 4.09
C SER A 314 -16.55 16.86 4.29
N ASP A 315 -15.54 16.83 5.15
CA ASP A 315 -14.60 17.92 5.41
C ASP A 315 -13.32 17.83 4.57
N TRP A 316 -13.13 16.74 3.82
CA TRP A 316 -11.96 16.48 2.97
C TRP A 316 -12.27 16.38 1.48
N ALA A 317 -13.55 16.21 1.12
CA ALA A 317 -14.00 16.09 -0.26
C ALA A 317 -15.32 16.84 -0.49
N THR A 318 -15.47 17.36 -1.71
CA THR A 318 -16.75 17.83 -2.24
C THR A 318 -17.26 16.80 -3.23
N VAL A 319 -18.52 16.38 -3.14
CA VAL A 319 -19.13 15.41 -4.07
C VAL A 319 -20.15 16.14 -4.94
N THR A 320 -19.93 16.15 -6.26
CA THR A 320 -20.79 16.88 -7.22
C THR A 320 -22.23 16.34 -7.19
N GLU A 321 -22.39 15.04 -7.42
CA GLU A 321 -23.65 14.32 -7.27
C GLU A 321 -23.67 13.61 -5.90
N GLY A 322 -23.71 14.40 -4.83
CA GLY A 322 -23.59 13.92 -3.46
C GLY A 322 -24.82 13.23 -2.87
N SER A 323 -25.88 12.97 -3.65
CA SER A 323 -27.11 12.34 -3.13
C SER A 323 -27.56 11.15 -3.96
N PHE A 324 -28.14 10.14 -3.30
CA PHE A 324 -28.75 8.98 -3.95
C PHE A 324 -29.98 8.51 -3.19
N THR A 325 -30.94 7.90 -3.89
CA THR A 325 -32.08 7.21 -3.26
C THR A 325 -31.71 5.74 -3.07
N ALA A 326 -31.79 5.26 -1.83
CA ALA A 326 -31.50 3.87 -1.52
C ALA A 326 -32.54 2.95 -2.17
N ARG A 327 -32.06 1.85 -2.73
CA ARG A 327 -32.86 0.77 -3.30
C ARG A 327 -32.75 -0.47 -2.43
N THR A 328 -33.68 -1.40 -2.63
CA THR A 328 -33.54 -2.75 -2.10
C THR A 328 -32.25 -3.36 -2.64
N ALA A 329 -31.38 -3.81 -1.74
CA ALA A 329 -30.12 -4.47 -2.06
C ALA A 329 -30.14 -5.89 -1.50
N ALA A 330 -29.97 -6.88 -2.37
CA ALA A 330 -29.83 -8.26 -1.92
C ALA A 330 -28.51 -8.41 -1.11
N PRO A 331 -28.53 -9.14 0.01
CA PRO A 331 -27.30 -9.52 0.70
C PRO A 331 -26.39 -10.34 -0.23
N LEU A 332 -25.08 -10.35 0.07
CA LEU A 332 -24.18 -11.32 -0.53
C LEU A 332 -24.61 -12.75 -0.12
N VAL A 333 -24.29 -13.78 -0.89
CA VAL A 333 -24.72 -15.16 -0.57
C VAL A 333 -23.48 -16.04 -0.39
N ILE A 334 -23.31 -16.61 0.79
CA ILE A 334 -22.28 -17.60 1.07
C ILE A 334 -22.69 -18.91 0.41
N ALA A 335 -21.83 -19.41 -0.49
CA ALA A 335 -21.99 -20.65 -1.21
C ALA A 335 -21.33 -21.83 -0.47
N SER A 336 -20.13 -21.62 0.08
CA SER A 336 -19.39 -22.67 0.77
C SER A 336 -18.29 -22.12 1.68
N ALA A 337 -17.73 -23.00 2.51
CA ALA A 337 -16.59 -22.71 3.37
C ALA A 337 -15.60 -23.88 3.37
N LYS A 338 -14.30 -23.58 3.43
CA LYS A 338 -13.22 -24.58 3.42
C LYS A 338 -12.13 -24.22 4.41
N ALA A 339 -11.65 -25.19 5.18
CA ALA A 339 -10.50 -24.99 6.06
C ALA A 339 -9.21 -24.94 5.22
N VAL A 340 -8.39 -23.90 5.42
CA VAL A 340 -7.11 -23.72 4.72
C VAL A 340 -5.95 -24.07 5.66
N SER A 341 -6.11 -23.75 6.93
CA SER A 341 -5.17 -24.08 8.01
C SER A 341 -5.95 -24.22 9.32
N PRO A 342 -5.31 -24.65 10.42
CA PRO A 342 -5.94 -24.60 11.74
C PRO A 342 -6.39 -23.19 12.15
N ALA A 343 -5.85 -22.13 11.55
CA ALA A 343 -6.14 -20.74 11.89
C ALA A 343 -6.92 -19.98 10.80
N SER A 344 -7.24 -20.59 9.66
CA SER A 344 -7.80 -19.87 8.50
C SER A 344 -8.86 -20.68 7.75
N VAL A 345 -9.89 -19.98 7.30
CA VAL A 345 -11.02 -20.52 6.53
C VAL A 345 -11.22 -19.70 5.27
N ASP A 346 -11.37 -20.33 4.12
CA ASP A 346 -11.86 -19.70 2.91
C ASP A 346 -13.39 -19.71 2.91
N ILE A 347 -13.99 -18.54 2.69
CA ILE A 347 -15.42 -18.34 2.49
C ILE A 347 -15.63 -18.01 1.01
N THR A 348 -16.46 -18.80 0.33
CA THR A 348 -16.79 -18.61 -1.08
C THR A 348 -18.19 -18.05 -1.19
N LEU A 349 -18.35 -16.91 -1.85
CA LEU A 349 -19.65 -16.36 -2.23
C LEU A 349 -20.14 -16.97 -3.55
N THR A 350 -21.43 -16.86 -3.82
CA THR A 350 -22.02 -17.28 -5.11
C THR A 350 -21.56 -16.42 -6.29
N ALA A 351 -21.12 -15.19 -6.03
CA ALA A 351 -20.57 -14.27 -7.00
C ALA A 351 -19.41 -13.47 -6.41
N ASP A 352 -18.49 -13.03 -7.26
CA ASP A 352 -17.42 -12.13 -6.86
C ASP A 352 -18.00 -10.79 -6.39
N PRO A 353 -17.78 -10.40 -5.11
CA PRO A 353 -18.36 -9.18 -4.58
C PRO A 353 -17.66 -7.91 -5.09
N ARG A 354 -16.50 -8.03 -5.76
CA ARG A 354 -15.67 -6.91 -6.21
C ARG A 354 -15.18 -6.01 -5.07
N ASP A 355 -14.26 -5.09 -5.40
CA ASP A 355 -13.87 -3.92 -4.60
C ASP A 355 -13.60 -4.15 -3.11
N GLU A 356 -13.07 -5.32 -2.74
CA GLU A 356 -12.81 -5.72 -1.35
C GLU A 356 -13.95 -5.50 -0.34
N LEU A 357 -15.17 -5.82 -0.74
CA LEU A 357 -16.34 -5.76 0.14
C LEU A 357 -16.28 -6.68 1.37
N PHE A 358 -15.42 -7.69 1.38
CA PHE A 358 -15.14 -8.50 2.57
C PHE A 358 -14.37 -7.75 3.65
N SER A 359 -13.67 -6.66 3.32
CA SER A 359 -12.88 -5.87 4.25
C SER A 359 -13.70 -5.46 5.47
N GLY A 360 -13.27 -5.84 6.67
CA GLY A 360 -13.98 -5.60 7.94
C GLY A 360 -15.19 -6.51 8.20
N ARG A 361 -15.39 -7.58 7.42
CA ARG A 361 -16.42 -8.60 7.67
C ARG A 361 -15.87 -9.76 8.48
N SER A 362 -16.78 -10.48 9.12
CA SER A 362 -16.48 -11.71 9.84
C SER A 362 -17.58 -12.74 9.66
N VAL A 363 -17.23 -13.99 9.95
CA VAL A 363 -18.14 -15.13 10.05
C VAL A 363 -18.05 -15.75 11.44
N GLU A 364 -19.17 -16.29 11.92
CA GLU A 364 -19.23 -17.12 13.11
C GLU A 364 -19.22 -18.60 12.69
N LEU A 365 -18.37 -19.39 13.36
CA LEU A 365 -18.21 -20.82 13.18
C LEU A 365 -18.70 -21.53 14.45
N THR A 366 -19.78 -22.30 14.35
CA THR A 366 -20.41 -22.96 15.50
C THR A 366 -20.26 -24.47 15.40
N ASP A 367 -19.56 -25.11 16.35
CA ASP A 367 -19.40 -26.56 16.36
C ASP A 367 -20.65 -27.30 16.86
N GLY A 368 -20.62 -28.64 16.82
CA GLY A 368 -21.74 -29.48 17.26
C GLY A 368 -22.09 -29.34 18.75
N ASP A 369 -21.15 -28.85 19.57
CA ASP A 369 -21.31 -28.62 21.00
C ASP A 369 -21.85 -27.19 21.28
N GLY A 370 -22.06 -26.39 20.23
CA GLY A 370 -22.50 -25.00 20.31
C GLY A 370 -21.38 -23.99 20.58
N LYS A 371 -20.11 -24.42 20.58
CA LYS A 371 -18.97 -23.51 20.76
C LYS A 371 -18.80 -22.64 19.51
N LYS A 372 -18.72 -21.34 19.73
CA LYS A 372 -18.58 -20.32 18.68
C LYS A 372 -17.14 -19.84 18.56
N LEU A 373 -16.64 -19.78 17.33
CA LEU A 373 -15.42 -19.08 16.95
C LEU A 373 -15.79 -17.96 15.98
N THR A 374 -15.04 -16.85 16.00
CA THR A 374 -15.21 -15.77 15.02
C THR A 374 -13.97 -15.72 14.15
N ALA A 375 -14.15 -15.81 12.84
CA ALA A 375 -13.07 -15.60 11.87
C ALA A 375 -13.30 -14.26 11.16
N VAL A 376 -12.25 -13.45 11.04
CA VAL A 376 -12.30 -12.10 10.47
C VAL A 376 -11.59 -12.12 9.13
N TYR A 377 -12.14 -11.42 8.14
CA TYR A 377 -11.56 -11.38 6.80
C TYR A 377 -10.11 -10.88 6.85
N LYS A 378 -9.22 -11.68 6.26
CA LYS A 378 -7.83 -11.33 6.01
C LYS A 378 -7.79 -10.34 4.87
N VAL A 379 -7.49 -9.10 5.20
CA VAL A 379 -7.50 -8.01 4.24
C VAL A 379 -6.59 -8.29 3.05
N THR A 380 -7.04 -7.96 1.83
CA THR A 380 -6.38 -8.23 0.54
C THR A 380 -6.29 -9.70 0.12
N SER A 381 -7.00 -10.61 0.79
CA SER A 381 -6.94 -12.04 0.44
C SER A 381 -7.96 -12.46 -0.62
N ARG A 382 -8.79 -11.54 -1.14
CA ARG A 382 -9.85 -11.90 -2.08
C ARG A 382 -9.25 -12.44 -3.38
N LYS A 383 -9.83 -13.54 -3.86
CA LYS A 383 -9.54 -14.14 -5.16
C LYS A 383 -10.87 -14.47 -5.83
N GLY A 384 -11.36 -13.54 -6.67
CA GLY A 384 -12.71 -13.62 -7.21
C GLY A 384 -13.75 -13.65 -6.09
N ALA A 385 -14.59 -14.68 -6.06
CA ALA A 385 -15.63 -14.86 -5.03
C ALA A 385 -15.13 -15.42 -3.68
N VAL A 386 -13.85 -15.77 -3.58
CA VAL A 386 -13.27 -16.36 -2.36
C VAL A 386 -12.59 -15.29 -1.52
N GLY A 387 -12.85 -15.27 -0.22
CA GLY A 387 -12.09 -14.51 0.78
C GLY A 387 -11.59 -15.44 1.89
N THR A 388 -10.39 -15.18 2.40
CA THR A 388 -9.80 -15.93 3.52
C THR A 388 -10.10 -15.17 4.81
N PHE A 389 -10.54 -15.89 5.82
CA PHE A 389 -10.91 -15.37 7.13
C PHE A 389 -10.01 -16.04 8.17
N ASP A 390 -9.27 -15.23 8.92
CA ASP A 390 -8.34 -15.69 9.95
C ASP A 390 -9.02 -15.66 11.32
N LEU A 391 -8.76 -16.70 12.12
CA LEU A 391 -9.10 -16.75 13.53
C LEU A 391 -8.14 -15.84 14.33
N PRO A 392 -8.60 -15.28 15.47
CA PRO A 392 -7.72 -14.54 16.37
C PRO A 392 -6.53 -15.40 16.84
N ALA A 393 -5.41 -14.73 17.13
CA ALA A 393 -4.20 -15.39 17.63
C ALA A 393 -4.51 -16.29 18.84
N GLY A 394 -3.96 -17.51 18.83
CA GLY A 394 -4.21 -18.52 19.87
C GLY A 394 -5.51 -19.31 19.72
N THR A 395 -6.34 -19.01 18.73
CA THR A 395 -7.56 -19.78 18.42
C THR A 395 -7.33 -20.70 17.23
N GLN A 396 -7.83 -21.93 17.30
CA GLN A 396 -7.70 -22.92 16.23
C GLN A 396 -8.98 -23.71 16.01
N LEU A 397 -9.18 -24.13 14.76
CA LEU A 397 -10.12 -25.17 14.39
C LEU A 397 -9.66 -26.52 14.97
N SER A 398 -10.58 -27.27 15.55
CA SER A 398 -10.29 -28.61 16.04
C SER A 398 -10.31 -29.60 14.87
N PRO A 399 -9.23 -30.36 14.62
CA PRO A 399 -9.17 -31.34 13.54
C PRO A 399 -10.30 -32.36 13.62
N GLY A 400 -10.95 -32.65 12.49
CA GLY A 400 -12.05 -33.61 12.41
C GLY A 400 -13.40 -33.15 12.93
N LYS A 401 -13.54 -31.90 13.37
CA LYS A 401 -14.84 -31.32 13.71
C LYS A 401 -15.50 -30.71 12.47
N SER A 402 -16.82 -30.62 12.52
CA SER A 402 -17.62 -29.81 11.59
C SER A 402 -18.11 -28.55 12.29
N TYR A 403 -18.09 -27.43 11.56
CA TYR A 403 -18.61 -26.14 12.03
C TYR A 403 -19.72 -25.67 11.10
N THR A 404 -20.80 -25.13 11.67
CA THR A 404 -21.80 -24.38 10.92
C THR A 404 -21.29 -22.97 10.73
N VAL A 405 -21.29 -22.48 9.49
CA VAL A 405 -20.85 -21.13 9.15
C VAL A 405 -22.05 -20.21 9.06
N THR A 406 -21.93 -19.01 9.62
CA THR A 406 -22.91 -17.93 9.47
C THR A 406 -22.18 -16.60 9.32
N ALA A 407 -22.73 -15.67 8.54
CA ALA A 407 -22.22 -14.30 8.49
C ALA A 407 -22.42 -13.60 9.85
N SER A 408 -21.42 -12.89 10.34
CA SER A 408 -21.60 -12.02 11.51
C SER A 408 -22.40 -10.78 11.12
N GLY A 409 -23.69 -10.77 11.41
CA GLY A 409 -24.62 -9.71 10.98
C GLY A 409 -25.17 -9.92 9.57
N ALA A 410 -25.95 -8.96 9.07
CA ALA A 410 -26.75 -9.11 7.86
C ALA A 410 -26.00 -8.83 6.53
N TRP A 411 -24.68 -8.94 6.50
CA TRP A 411 -23.90 -8.62 5.30
C TRP A 411 -23.96 -9.71 4.22
N ALA A 412 -24.21 -10.95 4.64
CA ALA A 412 -24.47 -12.06 3.75
C ALA A 412 -25.56 -12.98 4.30
N THR A 413 -26.22 -13.68 3.39
CA THR A 413 -27.12 -14.79 3.65
C THR A 413 -26.49 -16.09 3.15
N GLN A 414 -27.17 -17.19 3.34
CA GLN A 414 -26.74 -18.50 2.86
C GLN A 414 -27.94 -19.35 2.47
N GLN A 415 -27.77 -20.19 1.46
CA GLN A 415 -28.80 -21.14 1.03
C GLN A 415 -28.59 -22.45 1.78
N GLY A 416 -29.47 -22.74 2.74
CA GLY A 416 -29.32 -23.91 3.61
C GLY A 416 -28.18 -23.78 4.61
N LYS A 417 -27.76 -24.92 5.17
CA LYS A 417 -26.70 -24.98 6.18
C LYS A 417 -25.34 -25.07 5.51
N ILE A 418 -24.49 -24.06 5.71
CA ILE A 418 -23.08 -24.11 5.27
C ILE A 418 -22.27 -24.85 6.33
N VAL A 419 -21.66 -25.95 5.94
CA VAL A 419 -20.83 -26.79 6.83
C VAL A 419 -19.37 -26.70 6.40
N LEU A 420 -18.53 -26.28 7.33
CA LEU A 420 -17.07 -26.33 7.24
C LEU A 420 -16.59 -27.64 7.86
N ASN A 421 -15.99 -28.52 7.07
CA ASN A 421 -15.35 -29.75 7.56
C ASN A 421 -13.84 -29.56 7.70
N THR A 422 -13.28 -30.08 8.78
CA THR A 422 -11.85 -29.92 9.13
C THR A 422 -11.07 -31.23 9.05
N ASP A 423 -11.61 -32.26 8.37
CA ASP A 423 -10.93 -33.54 8.21
C ASP A 423 -9.58 -33.41 7.48
N ALA A 424 -9.47 -32.45 6.56
CA ALA A 424 -8.21 -32.14 5.88
C ALA A 424 -7.09 -31.66 6.84
N LEU A 425 -7.43 -31.25 8.07
CA LEU A 425 -6.47 -30.87 9.11
C LEU A 425 -5.98 -32.05 9.96
N LYS A 426 -6.54 -33.26 9.79
CA LYS A 426 -6.06 -34.46 10.50
C LYS A 426 -4.72 -34.97 9.98
N SER A 427 -4.39 -34.62 8.73
CA SER A 427 -3.24 -35.12 7.98
C SER A 427 -2.08 -34.11 7.88
N SER A 428 -2.12 -33.03 8.67
CA SER A 428 -1.14 -31.94 8.65
C SER A 428 -0.33 -31.83 9.93
#